data_AF-A0A1J3D4R2-F1
#
_entry.id   AF-A0A1J3D4R2-F1
#
_cell.length_a   1.000
_cell.length_b   1.000
_cell.length_c   1.000
_cell.angle_alpha   90.00
_cell.angle_beta   90.00
_cell.angle_gamma   90.00
#
_symmetry.space_group_name_H-M   'P 1'
#
loop_
_entity.id
_entity.type
_entity.pdbx_description
1 polymer ?
#
loop_
_entity_poly.entity_id
_entity_poly.type
_entity_poly.pdbx_seq_one_letter_code
_entity_poly.pdbx_strand_id
1 'polypeptide(L)'
;GTPMEVSVALGLLVSELSEEPWKGKLITFSENPELHLVEGEDLRSKTNFVREMDWEANTDFQKVFDLILRVAVEGKLKPEEMIKRVFV
;
A
#
# COMPACT_ATOMS: atom_id res chain seq x y z
N GLY A 1 12.59 1.96 -18.59
CA GLY A 1 13.32 2.24 -17.35
C GLY A 1 12.91 1.24 -16.30
N THR A 2 13.35 1.46 -15.07
CA THR A 2 13.04 0.70 -13.86
C THR A 2 11.83 1.24 -13.05
N PRO A 3 10.73 1.83 -13.61
CA PRO A 3 9.60 2.33 -12.80
C PRO A 3 9.09 1.33 -11.77
N MET A 4 8.94 0.06 -12.15
CA MET A 4 8.50 -0.98 -11.21
C MET A 4 9.47 -1.16 -10.04
N GLU A 5 10.79 -1.12 -10.29
CA GLU A 5 11.77 -1.23 -9.21
C GLU A 5 11.75 -0.01 -8.29
N VAL A 6 11.55 1.18 -8.85
CA VAL A 6 11.40 2.42 -8.08
C VAL A 6 10.11 2.39 -7.25
N SER A 7 8.99 1.96 -7.83
CA SER A 7 7.71 1.82 -7.14
C SER A 7 7.77 0.79 -6.01
N VAL A 8 8.42 -0.36 -6.25
CA VAL A 8 8.62 -1.38 -5.20
C VAL A 8 9.50 -0.84 -4.08
N ALA A 9 10.63 -0.19 -4.41
CA ALA A 9 11.54 0.35 -3.40
C ALA A 9 10.89 1.47 -2.58
N LEU A 10 10.20 2.41 -3.24
CA LEU A 10 9.50 3.51 -2.60
C LEU A 10 8.31 3.01 -1.77
N GLY A 11 7.52 2.09 -2.31
CA GLY A 11 6.39 1.47 -1.62
C GLY A 11 6.84 0.78 -0.35
N LEU A 12 7.86 -0.08 -0.42
CA LEU A 12 8.43 -0.72 0.76
C LEU A 12 8.91 0.29 1.80
N LEU A 13 9.70 1.28 1.38
CA LEU A 13 10.22 2.31 2.28
C LEU A 13 9.09 3.07 2.99
N VAL A 14 8.08 3.53 2.24
CA VAL A 14 6.94 4.28 2.79
C VAL A 14 6.10 3.39 3.71
N SER A 15 5.89 2.13 3.35
CA SER A 15 5.12 1.20 4.17
C SER A 15 5.80 0.94 5.53
N GLU A 16 7.12 0.78 5.57
CA GLU A 16 7.89 0.57 6.81
C GLU A 16 7.97 1.81 7.71
N LEU A 17 8.00 3.00 7.10
CA LEU A 17 8.02 4.28 7.82
C LEU A 17 6.63 4.74 8.28
N SER A 18 5.57 4.08 7.79
CA SER A 18 4.20 4.40 8.19
C SER A 18 3.91 3.94 9.61
N GLU A 19 3.00 4.64 10.29
CA GLU A 19 2.55 4.30 11.63
C GLU A 19 1.32 3.38 11.58
N GLU A 20 1.00 2.73 12.69
CA GLU A 20 -0.25 1.98 12.80
C GLU A 20 -1.46 2.89 12.55
N PRO A 21 -2.51 2.42 11.86
CA PRO A 21 -2.73 1.06 11.36
C PRO A 21 -2.18 0.80 9.95
N TRP A 22 -1.41 1.71 9.36
CA TRP A 22 -0.99 1.67 7.95
C TRP A 22 0.38 1.00 7.75
N LYS A 23 1.12 0.83 8.84
CA LYS A 23 2.45 0.24 8.85
C LYS A 23 2.51 -1.09 8.11
N GLY A 24 3.51 -1.21 7.24
CA GLY A 24 3.79 -2.42 6.47
C GLY A 24 2.72 -2.74 5.42
N LYS A 25 1.76 -1.86 5.14
CA LYS A 25 0.70 -2.12 4.16
C LYS A 25 0.93 -1.38 2.85
N LEU A 26 0.49 -2.00 1.76
CA LEU A 26 0.52 -1.46 0.40
C LEU A 26 -0.83 -1.68 -0.28
N ILE A 27 -1.22 -0.73 -1.13
CA ILE A 27 -2.44 -0.82 -1.95
C ILE A 27 -2.01 -1.17 -3.37
N THR A 28 -2.60 -2.22 -3.95
CA THR A 28 -2.37 -2.55 -5.36
C THR A 28 -2.99 -1.49 -6.27
N PHE A 29 -2.28 -1.20 -7.33
CA PHE A 29 -2.66 -0.18 -8.30
C PHE A 29 -3.41 -0.84 -9.45
N SER A 30 -4.68 -1.20 -9.20
CA SER A 30 -5.57 -1.97 -10.08
C SER A 30 -7.00 -1.39 -10.15
N GLU A 31 -7.85 -1.94 -11.02
CA GLU A 31 -9.29 -1.65 -11.08
C GLU A 31 -10.01 -2.21 -9.85
N ASN A 32 -9.46 -3.24 -9.21
CA ASN A 32 -9.94 -3.78 -7.95
C ASN A 32 -8.82 -3.72 -6.90
N PRO A 33 -8.55 -2.54 -6.32
CA PRO A 33 -7.41 -2.37 -5.43
C PRO A 33 -7.57 -3.18 -4.15
N GLU A 34 -6.49 -3.81 -3.73
CA GLU A 34 -6.38 -4.64 -2.52
C GLU A 34 -5.33 -4.04 -1.58
N LEU A 35 -5.60 -4.10 -0.27
CA LEU A 35 -4.67 -3.68 0.76
C LEU A 35 -3.94 -4.91 1.32
N HIS A 36 -2.67 -5.05 0.98
CA HIS A 36 -1.83 -6.15 1.46
C HIS A 36 -0.94 -5.71 2.61
N LEU A 37 -0.81 -6.57 3.61
CA LEU A 37 0.28 -6.50 4.57
C LEU A 37 1.51 -7.16 3.94
N VAL A 38 2.64 -6.45 3.88
CA VAL A 38 3.89 -6.97 3.33
C VAL A 38 4.44 -8.06 4.25
N GLU A 39 4.63 -9.25 3.70
CA GLU A 39 5.20 -10.40 4.39
C GLU A 39 6.66 -10.64 3.99
N GLY A 40 7.43 -11.26 4.89
CA GLY A 40 8.84 -11.59 4.69
C GLY A 40 9.74 -11.14 5.84
N GLU A 41 10.80 -11.91 6.09
CA GLU A 41 11.74 -11.65 7.20
C GLU A 41 12.88 -10.70 6.81
N ASP A 42 13.25 -10.68 5.53
CA ASP A 42 14.36 -9.89 5.00
C ASP A 42 13.93 -8.99 3.84
N LEU A 43 14.78 -8.03 3.47
CA LEU A 43 14.46 -7.10 2.39
C LEU A 43 14.18 -7.82 1.06
N ARG A 44 14.87 -8.93 0.79
CA ARG A 44 14.72 -9.69 -0.45
C ARG A 44 13.33 -10.33 -0.55
N SER A 45 12.90 -11.02 0.49
CA SER A 45 11.59 -11.66 0.59
C SER A 45 10.47 -10.62 0.51
N LYS A 46 10.58 -9.51 1.24
CA LYS A 46 9.62 -8.39 1.14
C LYS A 46 9.56 -7.79 -0.26
N THR A 47 10.71 -7.59 -0.91
CA THR A 47 10.78 -7.08 -2.29
C THR A 47 10.13 -8.04 -3.27
N ASN A 48 10.35 -9.35 -3.12
CA ASN A 48 9.72 -10.35 -3.97
C ASN A 48 8.21 -10.39 -3.74
N PHE A 49 7.75 -10.33 -2.49
CA PHE A 49 6.33 -10.28 -2.15
C PHE A 49 5.62 -9.12 -2.88
N VAL A 50 6.16 -7.91 -2.81
CA VAL A 50 5.57 -6.74 -3.48
C VAL A 50 5.63 -6.84 -5.02
N ARG A 51 6.69 -7.43 -5.57
CA ARG A 51 6.83 -7.64 -7.02
C ARG A 51 5.83 -8.64 -7.58
N GLU A 52 5.45 -9.64 -6.78
CA GLU A 52 4.56 -10.73 -7.17
C GLU A 52 3.09 -10.42 -6.89
N MET A 53 2.79 -9.26 -6.26
CA MET A 53 1.40 -8.78 -6.13
C MET A 53 0.73 -8.65 -7.50
N ASP A 54 -0.59 -8.89 -7.52
CA ASP A 54 -1.35 -8.65 -8.74
C ASP A 54 -1.61 -7.15 -8.90
N TRP A 55 -0.89 -6.55 -9.83
CA TRP A 55 -0.99 -5.12 -10.11
C TRP A 55 -2.07 -4.81 -11.16
N GLU A 56 -2.63 -5.78 -11.92
CA GLU A 56 -3.60 -5.64 -13.05
C GLU A 56 -3.31 -4.55 -14.13
N ALA A 57 -2.33 -3.67 -13.93
CA ALA A 57 -1.88 -2.57 -14.78
C ALA A 57 -2.94 -1.53 -15.18
N ASN A 58 -3.99 -1.32 -14.38
CA ASN A 58 -5.01 -0.27 -14.51
C ASN A 58 -5.28 0.38 -13.13
N THR A 59 -6.17 1.37 -13.00
CA THR A 59 -6.36 2.04 -11.68
C THR A 59 -7.73 2.64 -11.53
N ASP A 60 -8.35 2.39 -10.38
CA ASP A 60 -9.53 3.11 -9.90
C ASP A 60 -9.23 3.85 -8.59
N PHE A 61 -8.96 5.16 -8.69
CA PHE A 61 -8.68 6.00 -7.52
C PHE A 61 -9.86 6.09 -6.54
N GLN A 62 -11.10 6.03 -7.02
CA GLN A 62 -12.26 6.10 -6.14
C GLN A 62 -12.27 4.90 -5.21
N LYS A 63 -12.06 3.69 -5.75
CA LYS A 63 -11.96 2.47 -4.95
C LYS A 63 -10.77 2.48 -3.99
N VAL A 64 -9.64 3.08 -4.38
CA VAL A 64 -8.49 3.26 -3.46
C VAL A 64 -8.89 4.13 -2.26
N PHE A 65 -9.56 5.27 -2.49
CA PHE A 65 -10.02 6.12 -1.40
C PHE A 65 -11.12 5.46 -0.56
N ASP A 66 -12.04 4.73 -1.18
CA ASP A 66 -13.08 3.97 -0.47
C ASP A 66 -12.47 2.90 0.43
N LEU A 67 -11.40 2.23 -0.02
CA LEU A 67 -10.66 1.25 0.79
C LEU A 67 -9.97 1.89 1.99
N ILE A 68 -9.34 3.06 1.80
CA ILE A 68 -8.75 3.84 2.90
C ILE A 68 -9.82 4.23 3.92
N LEU A 69 -10.97 4.74 3.45
CA LEU A 69 -12.08 5.12 4.32
C LEU A 69 -12.66 3.91 5.06
N ARG A 70 -12.75 2.75 4.40
CA ARG A 70 -13.20 1.51 5.04
C ARG A 70 -12.30 1.12 6.21
N VAL A 71 -10.97 1.12 6.02
CA VAL A 71 -10.01 0.86 7.10
C VAL A 71 -10.18 1.87 8.24
N ALA A 72 -10.40 3.14 7.91
CA ALA A 72 -10.61 4.17 8.92
C ALA A 72 -11.88 3.94 9.76
N VAL A 73 -12.98 3.58 9.11
CA VAL A 73 -14.27 3.30 9.76
C VAL A 73 -14.18 2.03 10.61
N GLU A 74 -13.64 0.94 10.06
CA GLU A 74 -13.50 -0.34 10.77
C GLU A 74 -12.52 -0.22 11.97
N GLY A 75 -11.43 0.53 11.77
CA GLY A 75 -10.43 0.82 12.81
C GLY A 75 -10.84 1.91 13.80
N LYS A 76 -11.96 2.60 13.59
CA LYS A 76 -12.42 3.76 14.37
C LYS A 76 -11.34 4.83 14.53
N LEU A 77 -10.63 5.12 13.44
CA LEU A 77 -9.51 6.04 13.44
C LEU A 77 -9.96 7.46 13.75
N LYS A 78 -9.14 8.16 14.53
CA LYS A 78 -9.28 9.59 14.72
C LYS A 78 -8.82 10.33 13.46
N PRO A 79 -9.31 11.56 13.25
CA PRO A 79 -8.85 12.38 12.12
C PRO A 79 -7.33 12.53 12.03
N GLU A 80 -6.63 12.51 13.16
CA GLU A 80 -5.17 12.65 13.21
C GLU A 80 -4.41 11.41 12.70
N GLU A 81 -5.04 10.23 12.76
CA GLU A 81 -4.52 8.91 12.35
C GLU A 81 -4.81 8.61 10.86
N MET A 82 -5.56 9.48 10.19
CA MET A 82 -5.85 9.36 8.76
C MET A 82 -4.60 9.57 7.92
N ILE A 83 -4.55 8.88 6.76
CA ILE A 83 -3.52 9.11 5.75
C ILE A 83 -3.57 10.56 5.29
N LYS A 84 -2.42 11.24 5.34
CA LYS A 84 -2.27 12.65 4.94
C LYS A 84 -1.77 12.81 3.51
N ARG A 85 -1.07 11.81 2.97
CA ARG A 85 -0.44 11.82 1.66
C ARG A 85 -0.45 10.42 1.07
N VAL A 86 -0.80 10.33 -0.21
CA VAL A 86 -0.72 9.11 -1.01
C VAL A 86 0.35 9.34 -2.08
N PHE A 87 1.24 8.38 -2.26
CA PHE A 87 2.26 8.39 -3.31
C PHE A 87 1.83 7.44 -4.42
N VAL A 88 1.89 7.93 -5.66
CA VAL A 88 1.44 7.25 -6.87
C VAL A 88 2.50 7.43 -7.95
#